data_AF-A0A415HAB1-F1
#
_entry.id   AF-A0A415HAB1-F1
#
_cell.length_a   1.000
_cell.length_b   1.000
_cell.length_c   1.000
_cell.angle_alpha   90.00
_cell.angle_beta   90.00
_cell.angle_gamma   90.00
#
_symmetry.space_group_name_H-M   'P 1'
#
loop_
_entity.id
_entity.type
_entity.pdbx_description
1 polymer ?
#
loop_
_entity_poly.entity_id
_entity_poly.type
_entity_poly.pdbx_seq_one_letter_code
_entity_poly.pdbx_strand_id
1 'polypeptide(L)'
;MNITIKPWKPGDGGLICLPLRSNIPDASKHPDWRLVTCPRCGRECWEPELARQVKATGVTGVCTECALRAATTPRGGEQKK
;
A
#
# COMPACT_ATOMS: atom_id res chain seq x y z
N MET A 1 -17.72 10.35 -16.56
CA MET A 1 -17.16 10.74 -15.24
C MET A 1 -16.21 11.90 -15.43
N ASN A 2 -16.33 12.98 -14.65
CA ASN A 2 -15.31 14.03 -14.60
C ASN A 2 -14.45 13.78 -13.35
N ILE A 3 -13.24 13.27 -13.52
CA ILE A 3 -12.32 12.94 -12.42
C ILE A 3 -11.20 13.99 -12.42
N THR A 4 -11.08 14.76 -11.35
CA THR A 4 -9.95 15.66 -11.14
C THR A 4 -8.86 14.93 -10.37
N ILE A 5 -7.75 14.62 -11.04
CA ILE A 5 -6.57 14.00 -10.43
C ILE A 5 -5.70 15.11 -9.82
N LYS A 6 -5.35 14.97 -8.54
CA LYS A 6 -4.42 15.86 -7.84
C LYS A 6 -3.29 15.04 -7.20
N PRO A 7 -2.07 15.59 -7.06
CA PRO A 7 -1.02 14.93 -6.29
C PRO A 7 -1.46 14.69 -4.84
N TRP A 8 -1.05 13.56 -4.28
CA TRP A 8 -1.24 13.22 -2.87
C TRP A 8 -0.32 14.07 -1.98
N LYS A 9 -0.77 14.43 -0.77
CA LYS A 9 0.04 15.13 0.25
C LYS A 9 -0.12 14.49 1.64
N PRO A 10 0.84 14.69 2.57
CA PRO A 10 0.71 14.25 3.96
C PRO A 10 -0.61 14.77 4.59
N GLY A 11 -1.33 13.87 5.25
CA GLY A 11 -2.67 14.12 5.78
C GLY A 11 -3.81 13.66 4.86
N ASP A 12 -3.56 13.44 3.57
CA ASP A 12 -4.51 12.74 2.71
C ASP A 12 -4.58 11.25 3.08
N GLY A 13 -5.78 10.69 3.11
CA GLY A 13 -5.99 9.26 3.36
C GLY A 13 -5.55 8.37 2.20
N GLY A 14 -5.70 7.06 2.37
CA GLY A 14 -5.43 6.07 1.33
C GLY A 14 -4.67 4.85 1.84
N LEU A 15 -4.27 4.00 0.90
CA LEU A 15 -3.42 2.84 1.15
C LEU A 15 -2.22 2.90 0.21
N ILE A 16 -1.04 2.58 0.71
CA ILE A 16 0.14 2.37 -0.13
C ILE A 16 0.08 0.93 -0.67
N CYS A 17 0.16 0.79 -1.99
CA CYS A 17 0.20 -0.50 -2.67
C CYS A 17 1.65 -1.00 -2.75
N LEU A 18 1.98 -2.03 -1.98
CA LEU A 18 3.28 -2.69 -1.99
C LEU A 18 3.31 -3.79 -3.06
N PRO A 19 4.34 -3.84 -3.93
CA PRO A 19 4.50 -4.92 -4.90
C PRO A 19 4.66 -6.28 -4.21
N LEU A 20 3.95 -7.30 -4.66
CA LEU A 20 4.11 -8.65 -4.10
C LEU A 20 5.41 -9.28 -4.61
N ARG A 21 6.15 -9.96 -3.73
CA ARG A 21 7.35 -10.72 -4.13
C ARG A 21 7.02 -11.80 -5.17
N SER A 22 5.84 -12.39 -5.10
CA SER A 22 5.40 -13.40 -6.09
C SER A 22 5.37 -12.88 -7.53
N ASN A 23 5.16 -11.58 -7.72
CA ASN A 23 5.12 -10.95 -9.05
C ASN A 23 6.50 -10.42 -9.47
N ILE A 24 7.36 -10.12 -8.50
CA ILE A 24 8.73 -9.63 -8.71
C ILE A 24 9.67 -10.48 -7.84
N PRO A 25 10.01 -11.72 -8.21
CA PRO A 25 10.80 -12.60 -7.36
C PRO A 25 12.24 -12.09 -7.17
N ASP A 26 12.78 -11.43 -8.20
CA ASP A 26 14.08 -10.76 -8.20
C ASP A 26 13.89 -9.24 -8.29
N ALA A 27 14.27 -8.53 -7.23
CA ALA A 27 14.26 -7.08 -7.15
C ALA A 27 15.67 -6.46 -7.31
N SER A 28 16.63 -7.16 -7.93
CA SER A 28 18.01 -6.71 -8.15
C SER A 28 18.13 -5.32 -8.79
N LYS A 29 17.17 -4.93 -9.64
CA LYS A 29 17.10 -3.60 -10.27
C LYS A 29 16.64 -2.48 -9.33
N HIS A 30 16.25 -2.82 -8.10
CA HIS A 30 15.71 -1.94 -7.09
C HIS A 30 16.45 -2.12 -5.76
N PRO A 31 17.72 -1.68 -5.68
CA PRO A 31 18.58 -1.95 -4.52
C PRO A 31 18.10 -1.29 -3.22
N ASP A 32 17.22 -0.28 -3.30
CA ASP A 32 16.62 0.39 -2.14
C ASP A 32 15.36 -0.33 -1.62
N TRP A 33 14.85 -1.35 -2.32
CA TRP A 33 13.66 -2.08 -1.91
C TRP A 33 14.00 -3.06 -0.79
N ARG A 34 13.13 -3.10 0.22
CA ARG A 34 13.24 -4.01 1.36
C ARG A 34 12.12 -5.02 1.34
N LEU A 35 12.41 -6.25 1.76
CA LEU A 35 11.37 -7.26 1.91
C LEU A 35 10.59 -7.00 3.20
N VAL A 36 9.27 -6.94 3.12
CA VAL A 36 8.35 -6.75 4.24
C VAL A 36 7.16 -7.71 4.15
N THR A 37 6.47 -7.91 5.25
CA THR A 37 5.26 -8.73 5.29
C THR A 37 4.02 -7.86 5.22
N CYS A 38 3.07 -8.19 4.34
CA CYS A 38 1.79 -7.49 4.29
C CYS A 38 1.00 -7.73 5.59
N PRO A 39 0.62 -6.69 6.35
CA PRO A 39 -0.04 -6.86 7.65
C PRO A 39 -1.47 -7.42 7.55
N ARG A 40 -2.06 -7.42 6.35
CA ARG A 40 -3.43 -7.91 6.11
C ARG A 40 -3.48 -9.39 5.76
N CYS A 41 -2.49 -9.91 5.05
CA CYS A 41 -2.54 -11.26 4.48
C CYS A 41 -1.28 -12.11 4.70
N GLY A 42 -0.24 -11.58 5.34
CA GLY A 42 0.98 -12.31 5.66
C GLY A 42 1.93 -12.58 4.48
N ARG A 43 1.58 -12.17 3.25
CA ARG A 43 2.45 -12.37 2.08
C ARG A 43 3.61 -11.39 2.03
N GLU A 44 4.74 -11.85 1.49
CA GLU A 44 5.93 -11.04 1.28
C GLU A 44 5.72 -10.02 0.16
N CYS A 45 6.10 -8.78 0.44
CA CYS A 45 6.05 -7.64 -0.46
C CYS A 45 7.38 -6.91 -0.46
N TRP A 46 7.60 -6.14 -1.51
CA TRP A 46 8.68 -5.16 -1.56
C TRP A 46 8.21 -3.82 -1.02
N GLU A 47 9.08 -3.18 -0.25
CA GLU A 47 8.90 -1.84 0.28
C GLU A 47 9.95 -0.91 -0.33
N PRO A 48 9.56 -0.08 -1.30
CA PRO A 48 10.41 0.99 -1.81
C PRO A 48 10.74 2.05 -0.75
N GLU A 49 11.82 2.81 -0.93
CA GLU A 49 12.16 3.93 -0.04
C GLU A 49 11.01 4.95 0.07
N LEU A 50 10.38 5.31 -1.06
CA LEU A 50 9.22 6.21 -1.04
C LEU A 50 8.06 5.66 -0.21
N ALA A 51 7.80 4.35 -0.26
CA ALA A 51 6.75 3.74 0.55
C ALA A 51 7.05 3.87 2.05
N ARG A 52 8.32 3.73 2.46
CA ARG A 52 8.74 3.97 3.86
C ARG A 52 8.46 5.41 4.28
N GLN A 53 8.83 6.37 3.45
CA GLN A 53 8.63 7.79 3.74
C GLN A 53 7.14 8.15 3.88
N VAL A 54 6.28 7.64 3.00
CA VAL A 54 4.84 7.87 3.08
C VAL A 54 4.24 7.15 4.30
N LYS A 55 4.68 5.92 4.62
CA LYS A 55 4.24 5.22 5.85
C LYS A 55 4.57 6.01 7.12
N ALA A 56 5.70 6.71 7.16
CA ALA A 56 6.07 7.56 8.29
C ALA A 56 5.11 8.74 8.52
N THR A 57 4.28 9.09 7.53
CA THR A 57 3.21 10.09 7.65
C THR A 57 1.90 9.53 8.24
N GLY A 58 1.87 8.22 8.58
CA GLY A 58 0.72 7.55 9.19
C GLY A 58 -0.15 6.75 8.22
N VAL A 59 0.19 6.71 6.93
CA VAL A 59 -0.56 5.92 5.93
C VAL A 59 -0.16 4.44 6.01
N THR A 60 -1.14 3.55 5.92
CA THR A 60 -0.89 2.10 5.96
C THR A 60 -0.47 1.56 4.59
N GLY A 61 0.60 0.76 4.57
CA GLY A 61 1.01 -0.02 3.40
C GLY A 61 0.50 -1.45 3.44
N VAL A 62 -0.11 -1.91 2.35
CA VAL A 62 -0.57 -3.29 2.15
C VAL A 62 -0.18 -3.77 0.76
N CYS A 63 -0.22 -5.08 0.50
CA CYS A 63 0.03 -5.58 -0.85
C CYS A 63 -1.03 -5.06 -1.84
N THR A 64 -0.67 -4.88 -3.11
CA THR A 64 -1.58 -4.33 -4.14
C THR A 64 -2.93 -5.06 -4.19
N GLU A 65 -2.94 -6.38 -4.07
CA GLU A 65 -4.19 -7.14 -4.04
C GLU A 65 -5.07 -6.81 -2.83
N CYS A 66 -4.47 -6.66 -1.65
CA CYS A 66 -5.19 -6.27 -0.45
C CYS A 66 -5.77 -4.86 -0.56
N ALA A 67 -5.05 -3.92 -1.21
CA ALA A 67 -5.56 -2.59 -1.48
C ALA A 67 -6.76 -2.62 -2.43
N LEU A 68 -6.68 -3.38 -3.52
CA LEU A 68 -7.78 -3.53 -4.48
C LEU A 68 -9.02 -4.18 -3.85
N ARG A 69 -8.83 -5.19 -2.99
CA ARG A 69 -9.95 -5.79 -2.22
C ARG A 69 -10.56 -4.80 -1.23
N ALA A 70 -9.75 -3.93 -0.60
CA ALA A 70 -10.28 -2.88 0.27
C ALA A 70 -11.18 -1.89 -0.49
N ALA A 71 -10.80 -1.54 -1.73
CA ALA A 71 -11.55 -0.60 -2.56
C ALA A 71 -12.89 -1.14 -3.07
N THR A 72 -13.02 -2.47 -3.18
CA THR A 72 -14.22 -3.15 -3.69
C THR A 72 -15.15 -3.68 -2.60
N THR A 73 -14.71 -3.66 -1.33
CA THR A 73 -15.55 -4.07 -0.20
C THR A 73 -16.42 -2.89 0.23
N PRO A 74 -17.76 -3.05 0.32
CA PRO A 74 -18.62 -2.02 0.91
C PRO A 74 -18.16 -1.74 2.34
N ARG A 75 -17.87 -0.48 2.68
CA ARG A 75 -17.57 -0.11 4.06
C ARG A 75 -18.85 -0.16 4.89
N GLY A 76 -19.20 -1.33 5.39
CA GLY A 76 -20.19 -1.50 6.44
C GLY A 76 -19.55 -1.26 7.81
N GLY A 77 -20.02 -0.24 8.52
CA GLY A 77 -19.81 -0.08 9.96
C GLY A 77 -18.57 0.72 10.36
N GLU A 78 -18.79 1.99 10.68
CA GLU A 78 -17.99 2.76 11.63
C GLU A 78 -17.94 2.00 12.97
N GLN A 79 -16.79 1.42 13.33
CA GLN A 79 -16.57 0.97 14.69
C GLN A 79 -16.34 2.22 15.55
N LYS A 80 -17.44 2.77 16.07
CA LYS A 80 -17.40 3.62 17.26
C LYS A 80 -16.85 2.78 18.41
N LYS A 81 -15.75 3.23 19.00
CA LYS A 81 -15.39 2.90 20.37
C LYS A 81 -15.78 4.08 21.26
#